data_AF-A0A813DDV8-F1
#
_entry.id   AF-A0A813DDV8-F1
#
_cell.length_a   1.000
_cell.length_b   1.000
_cell.length_c   1.000
_cell.angle_alpha   90.00
_cell.angle_beta   90.00
_cell.angle_gamma   90.00
#
_symmetry.space_group_name_H-M   'P 1'
#
loop_
_entity.id
_entity.type
_entity.pdbx_description
1 polymer ?
#
loop_
_entity_poly.entity_id
_entity_poly.type
_entity_poly.pdbx_seq_one_letter_code
_entity_poly.pdbx_strand_id
1 'polypeptide(L)'
;VSHCRFYPHGEGCRDAPLASSHLRMSVELRPTKPASLGQSQRFALWLAALASSDAVLSTSTLPSDLGSSSSSSAPFARDDGRRCVHWHRPGKLLFYKDTAVFPIGISVPADLVESSPPRKAAVLAPFVGSSRGGEVKEYRFGPFEEDKYHDFYRRHRFAETKCKGGWDALRHPEILALGTVPIFRGLAKSPPFVVPFVPKRAILEAEQKLLPYSSSMEAAYNATVNNLLSHTRQCLSAESMAARVLRSMGLWPSQRPLRILFATCGWGFTFNPDGRPGGDGWQGPVSIGLFLGLHSLLQRLPGSRIIDAPSMEPDDSYWPFENTSRSYLWYTARRQNTCPYAEEDLRYRMYGFGFSYARRLPQEALATDAERERVPASLMRREFDGIIFGKVGPRQGCDPLPLFDKAVVEAGYPPQRVALIYGGDFGLGTGAIAKDARLRGSYGSVFFREMDANTQHFSWKPASVLPQACYMEKHWRSFFNLWSKRLRCWGCQGVDVPHSAFVVVIVVFAVVIIVLVVVVFVVVFVIVIVVCCSRSCSCSCCCYYRYCSCC
;
A
#
# COMPACT_ATOMS: atom_id res chain seq x y z
N VAL A 1 -26.30 19.18 -40.57
CA VAL A 1 -26.05 17.89 -41.27
C VAL A 1 -24.72 17.32 -40.78
N SER A 2 -24.83 16.26 -39.95
CA SER A 2 -23.84 15.25 -39.50
C SER A 2 -22.41 15.70 -39.11
N HIS A 3 -22.05 15.88 -37.83
CA HIS A 3 -21.71 14.87 -36.79
C HIS A 3 -20.57 13.89 -37.15
N CYS A 4 -19.35 14.20 -36.70
CA CYS A 4 -18.30 13.21 -36.40
C CYS A 4 -18.23 13.01 -34.88
N ARG A 5 -18.67 11.83 -34.43
CA ARG A 5 -18.58 11.38 -33.03
C ARG A 5 -17.24 10.68 -32.82
N PHE A 6 -16.47 11.12 -31.83
CA PHE A 6 -15.42 10.31 -31.21
C PHE A 6 -15.96 9.75 -29.89
N TYR A 7 -16.17 8.43 -29.84
CA TYR A 7 -16.29 7.67 -28.60
C TYR A 7 -14.88 7.24 -28.17
N PRO A 8 -14.45 7.44 -26.91
CA PRO A 8 -13.31 6.71 -26.40
C PRO A 8 -13.81 5.33 -25.96
N HIS A 9 -13.65 4.34 -26.83
CA HIS A 9 -13.76 2.94 -26.44
C HIS A 9 -12.59 2.57 -25.53
N GLY A 10 -12.89 1.82 -24.47
CA GLY A 10 -11.89 1.20 -23.61
C GLY A 10 -10.98 0.28 -24.40
N GLU A 11 -9.68 0.57 -24.36
CA GLU A 11 -8.67 -0.34 -24.85
C GLU A 11 -8.47 -1.44 -23.80
N GLY A 12 -9.05 -2.60 -24.09
CA GLY A 12 -8.66 -3.85 -23.45
C GLY A 12 -7.16 -4.12 -23.66
N CYS A 13 -6.55 -4.83 -22.72
CA CYS A 13 -5.18 -5.31 -22.81
C CYS A 13 -4.96 -6.03 -24.17
N ARG A 14 -4.32 -5.35 -25.13
CA ARG A 14 -3.90 -5.96 -26.39
C ARG A 14 -2.48 -6.50 -26.23
N ASP A 15 -2.32 -7.79 -26.47
CA ASP A 15 -1.03 -8.42 -26.74
C ASP A 15 -0.47 -7.83 -28.06
N ALA A 16 0.71 -7.21 -28.01
CA ALA A 16 1.45 -6.76 -29.19
C ALA A 16 2.67 -7.68 -29.43
N PRO A 17 2.92 -8.16 -30.67
CA PRO A 17 4.12 -8.93 -30.98
C PRO A 17 5.30 -7.98 -31.22
N LEU A 18 6.37 -8.14 -30.45
CA LEU A 18 7.65 -7.48 -30.70
C LEU A 18 8.42 -8.26 -31.78
N ALA A 19 8.58 -7.64 -32.96
CA ALA A 19 9.54 -8.07 -33.97
C ALA A 19 10.96 -7.66 -33.54
N SER A 20 11.86 -8.63 -33.41
CA SER A 20 13.27 -8.42 -33.08
C SER A 20 14.09 -8.19 -34.35
N SER A 21 14.68 -7.00 -34.51
CA SER A 21 15.80 -6.77 -35.42
C SER A 21 17.11 -6.89 -34.62
N HIS A 22 17.93 -7.88 -34.99
CA HIS A 22 19.26 -8.09 -34.42
C HIS A 22 20.27 -7.11 -35.06
N LEU A 23 20.86 -6.25 -34.25
CA LEU A 23 22.09 -5.52 -34.57
C LEU A 23 23.19 -6.04 -33.64
N ARG A 24 24.13 -6.82 -34.19
CA ARG A 24 25.35 -7.26 -33.50
C ARG A 24 26.40 -6.15 -33.61
N MET A 25 26.80 -5.59 -32.47
CA MET A 25 28.07 -4.86 -32.34
C MET A 25 29.04 -5.74 -31.55
N SER A 26 30.13 -6.11 -32.20
CA SER A 26 31.28 -6.80 -31.61
C SER A 26 32.16 -5.75 -30.92
N VAL A 27 32.47 -5.93 -29.64
CA VAL A 27 33.49 -5.13 -28.94
C VAL A 27 34.66 -6.06 -28.63
N GLU A 28 35.81 -5.71 -29.19
CA GLU A 28 37.07 -6.43 -29.04
C GLU A 28 37.81 -5.87 -27.80
N LEU A 29 38.05 -6.71 -26.79
CA LEU A 29 38.80 -6.34 -25.58
C LEU A 29 40.29 -6.68 -25.77
N ARG A 30 41.16 -5.69 -25.61
CA ARG A 30 42.62 -5.91 -25.49
C ARG A 30 42.99 -6.17 -24.01
N PRO A 31 43.92 -7.09 -23.72
CA PRO A 31 44.38 -7.35 -22.36
C PRO A 31 45.50 -6.38 -21.97
N THR A 32 45.44 -5.85 -20.74
CA THR A 32 46.58 -5.17 -20.09
C THR A 32 47.22 -6.09 -19.05
N LYS A 33 48.57 -6.05 -19.02
CA LYS A 33 49.45 -6.84 -18.14
C LYS A 33 49.39 -6.40 -16.67
N PRO A 34 49.80 -7.27 -15.71
CA PRO A 34 49.68 -7.02 -14.29
C PRO A 34 50.85 -6.18 -13.76
N ALA A 35 50.54 -5.28 -12.82
CA ALA A 35 51.52 -4.61 -11.98
C ALA A 35 51.64 -5.31 -10.62
N SER A 36 52.86 -5.26 -10.11
CA SER A 36 53.48 -6.05 -9.06
C SER A 36 52.98 -5.80 -7.63
N LEU A 37 53.18 -6.83 -6.80
CA LEU A 37 53.12 -6.82 -5.34
C LEU A 37 54.01 -5.74 -4.71
N GLY A 38 53.51 -5.15 -3.62
CA GLY A 38 54.27 -4.38 -2.63
C GLY A 38 53.61 -4.51 -1.25
N GLN A 39 54.43 -4.77 -0.24
CA GLN A 39 54.14 -5.20 1.12
C GLN A 39 53.16 -4.32 1.93
N SER A 40 52.29 -4.95 2.73
CA SER A 40 52.42 -4.92 4.20
C SER A 40 51.46 -5.90 4.86
N GLN A 41 51.99 -7.08 5.20
CA GLN A 41 51.41 -7.96 6.21
C GLN A 41 51.78 -7.39 7.59
N ARG A 42 50.77 -7.06 8.40
CA ARG A 42 50.78 -7.05 9.87
C ARG A 42 49.44 -6.49 10.35
N PHE A 43 48.41 -7.33 10.46
CA PHE A 43 47.28 -7.16 11.41
C PHE A 43 46.31 -8.36 11.38
N ALA A 44 46.85 -9.58 11.24
CA ALA A 44 46.06 -10.80 11.25
C ALA A 44 46.65 -11.80 12.25
N LEU A 45 46.48 -11.51 13.55
CA LEU A 45 46.80 -12.44 14.65
C LEU A 45 46.10 -12.07 15.97
N TRP A 46 44.89 -11.49 15.92
CA TRP A 46 44.15 -11.13 17.14
C TRP A 46 42.62 -11.33 17.09
N LEU A 47 42.08 -12.13 16.17
CA LEU A 47 40.64 -12.44 16.09
C LEU A 47 40.39 -13.93 15.77
N ALA A 48 41.08 -14.83 16.47
CA ALA A 48 40.88 -16.28 16.36
C ALA A 48 40.66 -16.96 17.74
N ALA A 49 40.03 -16.24 18.67
CA ALA A 49 39.57 -16.81 19.92
C ALA A 49 38.23 -16.16 20.26
N LEU A 50 37.13 -16.86 19.96
CA LEU A 50 35.76 -16.75 20.52
C LEU A 50 34.74 -17.20 19.46
N ALA A 51 34.65 -18.52 19.23
CA ALA A 51 33.43 -19.18 18.76
C ALA A 51 33.63 -20.71 18.79
N SER A 52 33.38 -21.31 19.94
CA SER A 52 33.16 -22.76 20.07
C SER A 52 31.89 -22.98 20.89
N SER A 53 30.82 -23.38 20.21
CA SER A 53 29.75 -24.17 20.81
C SER A 53 28.92 -24.77 19.68
N ASP A 54 29.03 -26.09 19.61
CA ASP A 54 28.47 -27.00 18.62
C ASP A 54 26.94 -26.98 18.56
N ALA A 55 26.41 -27.07 17.34
CA ALA A 55 25.08 -27.63 17.10
C ALA A 55 25.12 -28.43 15.79
N VAL A 56 25.00 -29.74 15.97
CA VAL A 56 24.96 -30.79 14.97
C VAL A 56 23.70 -30.66 14.11
N LEU A 57 23.86 -30.56 12.78
CA LEU A 57 22.79 -30.80 11.81
C LEU A 57 23.37 -31.49 10.57
N SER A 58 22.76 -32.62 10.22
CA SER A 58 23.18 -33.53 9.17
C SER A 58 23.06 -32.90 7.78
N THR A 59 24.13 -33.00 7.00
CA THR A 59 24.18 -32.62 5.60
C THR A 59 24.01 -33.85 4.71
N SER A 60 22.90 -33.93 3.98
CA SER A 60 22.79 -34.77 2.79
C SER A 60 23.28 -33.96 1.57
N THR A 61 24.38 -34.42 0.99
CA THR A 61 25.03 -33.92 -0.22
C THR A 61 24.27 -34.33 -1.48
N LEU A 62 23.98 -33.37 -2.36
CA LEU A 62 23.72 -33.59 -3.80
C LEU A 62 24.43 -32.50 -4.62
N PRO A 63 24.86 -32.79 -5.85
CA PRO A 63 25.99 -32.13 -6.49
C PRO A 63 25.63 -30.81 -7.17
N SER A 64 26.61 -29.91 -7.13
CA SER A 64 26.68 -28.64 -7.82
C SER A 64 27.03 -28.79 -9.30
N ASP A 65 26.53 -27.81 -10.05
CA ASP A 65 27.06 -27.26 -11.30
C ASP A 65 26.82 -27.98 -12.62
N LEU A 66 26.14 -27.26 -13.54
CA LEU A 66 26.75 -26.79 -14.80
C LEU A 66 25.81 -25.77 -15.50
N GLY A 67 26.35 -24.58 -15.82
CA GLY A 67 25.89 -23.75 -16.94
C GLY A 67 24.96 -22.56 -16.63
N SER A 68 25.46 -21.53 -15.93
CA SER A 68 24.77 -20.24 -15.80
C SER A 68 24.83 -19.44 -17.11
N SER A 69 23.88 -19.68 -18.01
CA SER A 69 23.45 -18.62 -18.93
C SER A 69 22.69 -17.57 -18.13
N SER A 70 22.80 -16.30 -18.53
CA SER A 70 22.10 -15.16 -17.94
C SER A 70 20.58 -15.31 -18.14
N SER A 71 19.96 -16.21 -17.38
CA SER A 71 18.52 -16.33 -17.32
C SER A 71 18.00 -15.04 -16.72
N SER A 72 17.18 -14.33 -17.48
CA SER A 72 16.23 -13.37 -16.93
C SER A 72 15.53 -14.08 -15.78
N SER A 73 15.92 -13.79 -14.54
CA SER A 73 15.35 -14.43 -13.37
C SER A 73 13.85 -14.33 -13.50
N ALA A 74 13.15 -15.47 -13.59
CA ALA A 74 11.71 -15.50 -13.76
C ALA A 74 11.10 -14.48 -12.78
N PRO A 75 10.15 -13.63 -13.20
CA PRO A 75 9.71 -12.45 -12.45
C PRO A 75 9.21 -12.74 -11.02
N PHE A 76 9.06 -14.01 -10.64
CA PHE A 76 8.58 -14.50 -9.36
C PHE A 76 9.53 -15.49 -8.65
N ALA A 77 10.80 -15.62 -9.06
CA ALA A 77 11.75 -16.61 -8.53
C ALA A 77 12.03 -16.50 -7.02
N ARG A 78 11.67 -15.37 -6.38
CA ARG A 78 11.84 -15.11 -4.94
C ARG A 78 10.52 -14.88 -4.19
N ASP A 79 9.40 -15.39 -4.71
CA ASP A 79 8.12 -15.34 -4.00
C ASP A 79 8.13 -16.30 -2.80
N ASP A 80 8.09 -15.74 -1.58
CA ASP A 80 7.93 -16.47 -0.33
C ASP A 80 6.44 -16.49 0.01
N GLY A 81 5.76 -17.60 -0.29
CA GLY A 81 4.31 -17.75 -0.08
C GLY A 81 3.87 -17.60 1.40
N ARG A 82 4.81 -17.56 2.34
CA ARG A 82 4.56 -17.22 3.76
C ARG A 82 4.37 -15.72 3.98
N ARG A 83 4.74 -14.89 3.01
CA ARG A 83 4.59 -13.43 3.06
C ARG A 83 3.34 -13.01 2.31
N CYS A 84 2.57 -12.13 2.92
CA CYS A 84 1.36 -11.58 2.31
C CYS A 84 1.61 -10.58 1.18
N VAL A 85 2.86 -10.26 0.85
CA VAL A 85 3.21 -9.44 -0.31
C VAL A 85 4.39 -10.09 -0.99
N HIS A 86 4.16 -10.61 -2.19
CA HIS A 86 5.13 -11.42 -2.92
C HIS A 86 6.42 -10.67 -3.29
N TRP A 87 6.40 -9.33 -3.26
CA TRP A 87 7.56 -8.48 -3.53
C TRP A 87 8.09 -7.71 -2.31
N HIS A 88 7.59 -7.99 -1.09
CA HIS A 88 8.06 -7.27 0.10
C HIS A 88 9.54 -7.55 0.41
N ARG A 89 10.30 -6.47 0.60
CA ARG A 89 11.70 -6.50 1.04
C ARG A 89 11.79 -6.04 2.49
N PRO A 90 12.10 -6.93 3.44
CA PRO A 90 12.24 -6.58 4.85
C PRO A 90 13.20 -5.40 5.04
N GLY A 91 12.81 -4.45 5.88
CA GLY A 91 13.61 -3.25 6.13
C GLY A 91 13.71 -2.27 4.94
N LYS A 92 12.93 -2.46 3.85
CA LYS A 92 12.86 -1.51 2.74
C LYS A 92 11.42 -1.04 2.50
N LEU A 93 11.29 0.21 2.08
CA LEU A 93 10.05 0.88 1.66
C LEU A 93 10.03 1.01 0.14
N LEU A 94 8.85 0.79 -0.44
CA LEU A 94 8.62 1.01 -1.86
C LEU A 94 8.23 2.46 -2.10
N PHE A 95 8.93 3.12 -3.00
CA PHE A 95 8.64 4.48 -3.45
C PHE A 95 8.18 4.45 -4.90
N TYR A 96 7.07 5.11 -5.20
CA TYR A 96 6.73 5.54 -6.55
C TYR A 96 7.24 6.97 -6.74
N LYS A 97 8.29 7.12 -7.55
CA LYS A 97 9.06 8.37 -7.69
C LYS A 97 9.55 8.86 -6.32
N ASP A 98 8.91 9.89 -5.78
CA ASP A 98 9.24 10.58 -4.53
C ASP A 98 8.28 10.27 -3.38
N THR A 99 7.25 9.44 -3.60
CA THR A 99 6.21 9.14 -2.62
C THR A 99 6.28 7.69 -2.18
N ALA A 100 6.32 7.45 -0.87
CA ALA A 100 6.22 6.11 -0.31
C ALA A 100 4.80 5.57 -0.55
N VAL A 101 4.71 4.35 -1.09
CA VAL A 101 3.44 3.71 -1.43
C VAL A 101 3.34 2.34 -0.77
N PHE A 102 2.14 2.02 -0.30
CA PHE A 102 1.85 0.78 0.40
C PHE A 102 0.84 -0.05 -0.39
N PRO A 103 1.03 -1.38 -0.52
CA PRO A 103 0.02 -2.24 -1.10
C PRO A 103 -1.20 -2.34 -0.19
N ILE A 104 -2.39 -2.16 -0.75
CA ILE A 104 -3.66 -2.63 -0.20
C ILE A 104 -4.35 -3.53 -1.23
N GLY A 105 -5.21 -4.44 -0.81
CA GLY A 105 -5.87 -5.37 -1.71
C GLY A 105 -7.33 -5.51 -1.35
N ILE A 106 -8.10 -6.09 -2.26
CA ILE A 106 -9.46 -6.53 -1.96
C ILE A 106 -9.38 -7.70 -0.97
N SER A 107 -10.29 -7.69 0.00
CA SER A 107 -10.35 -8.70 1.05
C SER A 107 -11.74 -9.33 1.18
N VAL A 108 -11.77 -10.51 1.77
CA VAL A 108 -12.99 -11.24 2.13
C VAL A 108 -13.19 -11.27 3.65
N PRO A 109 -14.43 -11.33 4.15
CA PRO A 109 -14.72 -11.61 5.55
C PRO A 109 -14.07 -12.92 5.99
N ALA A 110 -13.49 -12.96 7.20
CA ALA A 110 -12.80 -14.16 7.68
C ALA A 110 -13.74 -15.38 7.81
N ASP A 111 -15.02 -15.18 8.10
CA ASP A 111 -16.05 -16.20 8.19
C ASP A 111 -16.44 -16.81 6.83
N LEU A 112 -16.11 -16.14 5.72
CA LEU A 112 -16.30 -16.69 4.37
C LEU A 112 -15.16 -17.64 3.96
N VAL A 113 -14.02 -17.60 4.65
CA VAL A 113 -12.86 -18.43 4.31
C VAL A 113 -13.05 -19.83 4.89
N GLU A 114 -13.19 -20.82 4.01
CA GLU A 114 -13.35 -22.23 4.38
C GLU A 114 -12.27 -22.66 5.36
N SER A 115 -12.62 -23.44 6.38
CA SER A 115 -11.67 -23.92 7.41
C SER A 115 -10.77 -25.06 6.92
N SER A 116 -11.23 -25.80 5.92
CA SER A 116 -10.56 -26.94 5.30
C SER A 116 -10.99 -27.08 3.83
N PRO A 117 -10.32 -27.91 3.00
CA PRO A 117 -10.69 -28.07 1.61
C PRO A 117 -12.10 -28.68 1.52
N PRO A 118 -13.07 -28.00 0.88
CA PRO A 118 -14.43 -28.49 0.81
C PRO A 118 -14.56 -29.62 -0.22
N ARG A 119 -15.59 -30.46 -0.07
CA ARG A 119 -15.89 -31.52 -1.04
C ARG A 119 -16.18 -30.91 -2.42
N LYS A 120 -15.51 -31.44 -3.46
CA LYS A 120 -15.65 -30.98 -4.84
C LYS A 120 -16.53 -31.92 -5.67
N ALA A 121 -17.48 -31.35 -6.40
CA ALA A 121 -18.41 -32.06 -7.27
C ALA A 121 -18.08 -31.92 -8.75
N ALA A 122 -17.34 -30.88 -9.14
CA ALA A 122 -16.99 -30.60 -10.52
C ALA A 122 -15.51 -30.17 -10.64
N VAL A 123 -14.95 -30.29 -11.84
CA VAL A 123 -13.54 -29.95 -12.11
C VAL A 123 -13.39 -28.45 -12.32
N LEU A 124 -14.11 -27.86 -13.28
CA LEU A 124 -13.86 -26.50 -13.74
C LEU A 124 -15.13 -25.63 -13.68
N ALA A 125 -15.06 -24.53 -12.94
CA ALA A 125 -16.01 -23.43 -13.03
C ALA A 125 -15.58 -22.47 -14.15
N PRO A 126 -16.35 -22.35 -15.26
CA PRO A 126 -16.04 -21.36 -16.29
C PRO A 126 -16.18 -19.94 -15.75
N PHE A 127 -15.64 -18.98 -16.49
CA PHE A 127 -15.81 -17.56 -16.16
C PHE A 127 -17.29 -17.15 -16.23
N VAL A 128 -17.85 -16.68 -15.10
CA VAL A 128 -19.28 -16.30 -14.95
C VAL A 128 -19.50 -14.79 -14.77
N GLY A 129 -18.48 -13.99 -15.10
CA GLY A 129 -18.55 -12.54 -15.02
C GLY A 129 -18.80 -11.87 -16.37
N SER A 130 -19.05 -10.57 -16.34
CA SER A 130 -19.01 -9.76 -17.55
C SER A 130 -17.58 -9.60 -18.08
N SER A 131 -17.45 -9.63 -19.41
CA SER A 131 -16.20 -9.39 -20.14
C SER A 131 -15.70 -7.95 -20.01
N ARG A 132 -16.61 -6.98 -19.93
CA ARG A 132 -16.36 -5.53 -19.85
C ARG A 132 -16.67 -4.92 -18.49
N GLY A 133 -17.45 -5.60 -17.65
CA GLY A 133 -17.99 -5.03 -16.42
C GLY A 133 -19.20 -4.14 -16.66
N GLY A 134 -20.10 -4.10 -15.70
CA GLY A 134 -21.36 -3.36 -15.83
C GLY A 134 -22.38 -3.98 -16.79
N GLU A 135 -21.99 -4.90 -17.68
CA GLU A 135 -22.93 -5.63 -18.55
C GLU A 135 -23.65 -6.73 -17.76
N VAL A 136 -24.66 -6.31 -17.00
CA VAL A 136 -25.49 -7.11 -16.10
C VAL A 136 -26.03 -8.39 -16.75
N LYS A 137 -26.37 -8.34 -18.04
CA LYS A 137 -26.93 -9.49 -18.79
C LYS A 137 -25.94 -10.65 -18.98
N GLU A 138 -24.63 -10.40 -18.89
CA GLU A 138 -23.60 -11.44 -19.01
C GLU A 138 -23.37 -12.21 -17.70
N TYR A 139 -23.90 -11.72 -16.58
CA TYR A 139 -23.69 -12.36 -15.28
C TYR A 139 -24.66 -13.53 -15.07
N ARG A 140 -24.11 -14.65 -14.59
CA ARG A 140 -24.88 -15.88 -14.34
C ARG A 140 -25.80 -15.81 -13.12
N PHE A 141 -25.42 -15.05 -12.09
CA PHE A 141 -26.07 -15.04 -10.78
C PHE A 141 -26.63 -13.67 -10.48
N GLY A 142 -27.93 -13.57 -10.21
CA GLY A 142 -28.61 -12.31 -9.89
C GLY A 142 -28.10 -11.63 -8.62
N PRO A 143 -28.52 -10.38 -8.36
CA PRO A 143 -28.02 -9.56 -7.25
C PRO A 143 -28.40 -10.07 -5.85
N PHE A 144 -29.28 -11.07 -5.78
CA PHE A 144 -29.68 -11.76 -4.56
C PHE A 144 -29.11 -13.16 -4.41
N GLU A 145 -28.30 -13.61 -5.37
CA GLU A 145 -27.85 -15.00 -5.46
C GLU A 145 -26.39 -15.16 -5.00
N GLU A 146 -25.96 -14.35 -4.03
CA GLU A 146 -24.60 -14.40 -3.45
C GLU A 146 -24.25 -15.81 -2.97
N ASP A 147 -25.16 -16.46 -2.24
CA ASP A 147 -24.96 -17.83 -1.74
C ASP A 147 -24.82 -18.84 -2.87
N LYS A 148 -25.61 -18.72 -3.94
CA LYS A 148 -25.52 -19.61 -5.12
C LYS A 148 -24.21 -19.40 -5.86
N TYR A 149 -23.73 -18.16 -5.94
CA TYR A 149 -22.46 -17.80 -6.53
C TYR A 149 -21.27 -18.35 -5.73
N HIS A 150 -21.29 -18.24 -4.41
CA HIS A 150 -20.25 -18.83 -3.55
C HIS A 150 -20.30 -20.36 -3.60
N ASP A 151 -21.48 -20.95 -3.51
CA ASP A 151 -21.63 -22.39 -3.57
C ASP A 151 -21.23 -22.97 -4.95
N PHE A 152 -21.46 -22.20 -6.02
CA PHE A 152 -20.92 -22.52 -7.33
C PHE A 152 -19.41 -22.68 -7.29
N TYR A 153 -18.63 -21.69 -6.81
CA TYR A 153 -17.18 -21.89 -6.75
C TYR A 153 -16.75 -22.94 -5.74
N ARG A 154 -17.39 -23.03 -4.56
CA ARG A 154 -17.09 -24.02 -3.53
C ARG A 154 -17.10 -25.46 -4.07
N ARG A 155 -18.06 -25.78 -4.94
CA ARG A 155 -18.24 -27.12 -5.52
C ARG A 155 -17.26 -27.47 -6.65
N HIS A 156 -16.50 -26.52 -7.19
CA HIS A 156 -15.53 -26.77 -8.28
C HIS A 156 -14.09 -26.82 -7.76
N ARG A 157 -13.23 -27.61 -8.42
CA ARG A 157 -11.80 -27.69 -8.12
C ARG A 157 -11.05 -26.46 -8.61
N PHE A 158 -11.34 -26.05 -9.83
CA PHE A 158 -10.72 -24.91 -10.49
C PHE A 158 -11.80 -23.89 -10.87
N ALA A 159 -11.42 -22.61 -10.90
CA ALA A 159 -12.31 -21.55 -11.36
C ALA A 159 -11.56 -20.52 -12.21
N GLU A 160 -12.11 -20.21 -13.37
CA GLU A 160 -11.51 -19.21 -14.26
C GLU A 160 -11.70 -17.79 -13.72
N THR A 161 -10.63 -17.01 -13.81
CA THR A 161 -10.64 -15.59 -13.52
C THR A 161 -9.65 -14.85 -14.42
N LYS A 162 -9.74 -13.52 -14.45
CA LYS A 162 -8.91 -12.64 -15.29
C LYS A 162 -8.89 -11.22 -14.75
N CYS A 163 -7.94 -10.43 -15.24
CA CYS A 163 -7.96 -8.97 -15.13
C CYS A 163 -9.27 -8.43 -15.72
N LYS A 164 -9.87 -7.42 -15.07
CA LYS A 164 -11.08 -6.73 -15.50
C LYS A 164 -10.79 -5.23 -15.62
N GLY A 165 -11.46 -4.39 -14.83
CA GLY A 165 -11.16 -2.96 -14.71
C GLY A 165 -9.80 -2.68 -14.06
N GLY A 166 -9.28 -3.67 -13.32
CA GLY A 166 -7.92 -3.71 -12.82
C GLY A 166 -7.49 -5.17 -12.62
N TRP A 167 -6.26 -5.38 -12.14
CA TRP A 167 -5.75 -6.71 -11.87
C TRP A 167 -6.34 -7.30 -10.59
N ASP A 168 -6.64 -6.46 -9.59
CA ASP A 168 -7.19 -6.91 -8.30
C ASP A 168 -8.71 -6.78 -8.30
N ALA A 169 -9.38 -7.88 -8.59
CA ALA A 169 -10.84 -8.01 -8.54
C ALA A 169 -11.30 -8.92 -7.39
N LEU A 170 -12.47 -8.61 -6.81
CA LEU A 170 -13.07 -9.34 -5.68
C LEU A 170 -13.23 -10.85 -5.94
N ARG A 171 -13.41 -11.25 -7.20
CA ARG A 171 -13.52 -12.67 -7.58
C ARG A 171 -12.28 -13.49 -7.18
N HIS A 172 -11.07 -12.91 -7.23
CA HIS A 172 -9.85 -13.66 -6.91
C HIS A 172 -9.82 -14.13 -5.46
N PRO A 173 -9.97 -13.24 -4.45
CA PRO A 173 -10.02 -13.67 -3.06
C PRO A 173 -11.27 -14.51 -2.75
N GLU A 174 -12.40 -14.32 -3.44
CA GLU A 174 -13.58 -15.19 -3.28
C GLU A 174 -13.33 -16.63 -3.71
N ILE A 175 -12.74 -16.85 -4.89
CA ILE A 175 -12.38 -18.19 -5.37
C ILE A 175 -11.43 -18.86 -4.36
N LEU A 176 -10.41 -18.13 -3.89
CA LEU A 176 -9.44 -18.63 -2.92
C LEU A 176 -10.09 -18.96 -1.57
N ALA A 177 -10.99 -18.10 -1.08
CA ALA A 177 -11.68 -18.27 0.20
C ALA A 177 -12.55 -19.53 0.24
N LEU A 178 -13.11 -19.92 -0.91
CA LEU A 178 -14.00 -21.07 -1.06
C LEU A 178 -13.26 -22.39 -1.34
N GLY A 179 -11.93 -22.39 -1.15
CA GLY A 179 -11.07 -23.57 -1.32
C GLY A 179 -10.98 -24.04 -2.76
N THR A 180 -11.06 -23.12 -3.73
CA THR A 180 -11.01 -23.39 -5.16
C THR A 180 -9.74 -22.79 -5.75
N VAL A 181 -9.08 -23.52 -6.65
CA VAL A 181 -7.82 -23.06 -7.27
C VAL A 181 -8.14 -22.14 -8.45
N PRO A 182 -7.69 -20.88 -8.45
CA PRO A 182 -7.93 -19.99 -9.58
C PRO A 182 -7.14 -20.43 -10.82
N ILE A 183 -7.76 -20.37 -11.99
CA ILE A 183 -7.09 -20.33 -13.30
C ILE A 183 -7.08 -18.87 -13.71
N PHE A 184 -5.99 -18.16 -13.44
CA PHE A 184 -5.90 -16.71 -13.62
C PHE A 184 -5.27 -16.39 -14.98
N ARG A 185 -6.12 -16.18 -15.98
CA ARG A 185 -5.69 -15.85 -17.34
C ARG A 185 -4.81 -14.60 -17.36
N GLY A 186 -3.60 -14.75 -17.89
CA GLY A 186 -2.63 -13.66 -18.03
C GLY A 186 -1.81 -13.34 -16.78
N LEU A 187 -1.97 -14.08 -15.66
CA LEU A 187 -1.27 -13.79 -14.41
C LEU A 187 0.25 -13.80 -14.55
N ALA A 188 0.80 -14.72 -15.35
CA ALA A 188 2.25 -14.79 -15.63
C ALA A 188 2.80 -13.53 -16.33
N LYS A 189 1.94 -12.80 -17.06
CA LYS A 189 2.27 -11.55 -17.75
C LYS A 189 1.93 -10.31 -16.92
N SER A 190 1.38 -10.49 -15.71
CA SER A 190 0.99 -9.36 -14.86
C SER A 190 2.20 -8.50 -14.47
N PRO A 191 2.06 -7.17 -14.37
CA PRO A 191 3.11 -6.33 -13.79
C PRO A 191 3.55 -6.84 -12.40
N PRO A 192 4.81 -6.62 -12.01
CA PRO A 192 5.34 -7.22 -10.79
C PRO A 192 4.66 -6.69 -9.51
N PHE A 193 4.16 -5.46 -9.50
CA PHE A 193 3.59 -4.83 -8.31
C PHE A 193 2.06 -4.91 -8.19
N VAL A 194 1.35 -5.40 -9.21
CA VAL A 194 -0.11 -5.58 -9.16
C VAL A 194 -0.52 -6.87 -8.45
N VAL A 195 -1.78 -6.94 -7.99
CA VAL A 195 -2.33 -8.01 -7.13
C VAL A 195 -1.35 -8.49 -6.05
N PRO A 196 -0.86 -7.58 -5.19
CA PRO A 196 0.25 -7.84 -4.28
C PRO A 196 0.04 -9.04 -3.33
N PHE A 197 -1.21 -9.36 -3.04
CA PHE A 197 -1.62 -10.34 -2.04
C PHE A 197 -2.12 -11.66 -2.61
N VAL A 198 -2.25 -11.77 -3.94
CA VAL A 198 -2.59 -13.04 -4.57
C VAL A 198 -1.31 -13.88 -4.64
N PRO A 199 -1.31 -15.15 -4.19
CA PRO A 199 -0.12 -16.00 -4.18
C PRO A 199 0.22 -16.48 -5.60
N LYS A 200 0.76 -15.57 -6.44
CA LYS A 200 0.92 -15.74 -7.89
C LYS A 200 1.64 -17.03 -8.25
N ARG A 201 2.78 -17.28 -7.58
CA ARG A 201 3.60 -18.46 -7.83
C ARG A 201 2.82 -19.75 -7.52
N ALA A 202 2.18 -19.83 -6.37
CA ALA A 202 1.41 -21.01 -5.97
C ALA A 202 0.27 -21.30 -6.94
N ILE A 203 -0.41 -20.26 -7.44
CA ILE A 203 -1.47 -20.40 -8.44
C ILE A 203 -0.93 -20.91 -9.78
N LEU A 204 0.15 -20.32 -10.30
CA LEU A 204 0.75 -20.74 -11.58
C LEU A 204 1.28 -22.18 -11.51
N GLU A 205 1.91 -22.56 -10.39
CA GLU A 205 2.37 -23.93 -10.17
C GLU A 205 1.19 -24.92 -10.08
N ALA A 206 0.11 -24.53 -9.41
CA ALA A 206 -1.10 -25.35 -9.31
C ALA A 206 -1.79 -25.53 -10.67
N GLU A 207 -1.90 -24.46 -11.46
CA GLU A 207 -2.44 -24.51 -12.82
C GLU A 207 -1.63 -25.48 -13.70
N GLN A 208 -0.29 -25.39 -13.67
CA GLN A 208 0.57 -26.28 -14.46
C GLN A 208 0.48 -27.75 -14.02
N LYS A 209 0.48 -28.01 -12.71
CA LYS A 209 0.62 -29.37 -12.16
C LYS A 209 -0.71 -30.10 -11.97
N LEU A 210 -1.80 -29.38 -11.68
CA LEU A 210 -3.05 -29.98 -11.21
C LEU A 210 -4.21 -29.86 -12.20
N LEU A 211 -4.14 -28.94 -13.18
CA LEU A 211 -5.21 -28.75 -14.16
C LEU A 211 -5.53 -29.99 -15.02
N PRO A 212 -4.57 -30.89 -15.39
CA PRO A 212 -4.91 -32.18 -16.00
C PRO A 212 -5.47 -33.15 -14.94
N TYR A 213 -6.50 -32.70 -14.23
CA TYR A 213 -6.97 -33.29 -12.98
C TYR A 213 -7.35 -34.77 -13.12
N SER A 214 -6.94 -35.58 -12.15
CA SER A 214 -7.42 -36.95 -11.96
C SER A 214 -7.58 -37.25 -10.48
N SER A 215 -8.41 -38.23 -10.13
CA SER A 215 -8.65 -38.61 -8.73
C SER A 215 -7.37 -39.01 -7.98
N SER A 216 -6.33 -39.48 -8.69
CA SER A 216 -5.02 -39.79 -8.09
C SER A 216 -4.31 -38.56 -7.52
N MET A 217 -4.67 -37.35 -7.99
CA MET A 217 -4.08 -36.09 -7.54
C MET A 217 -4.88 -35.42 -6.43
N GLU A 218 -5.96 -36.02 -5.94
CA GLU A 218 -6.84 -35.43 -4.91
C GLU A 218 -6.06 -35.01 -3.65
N ALA A 219 -5.10 -35.85 -3.20
CA ALA A 219 -4.26 -35.52 -2.06
C ALA A 219 -3.37 -34.29 -2.31
N ALA A 220 -2.74 -34.21 -3.48
CA ALA A 220 -1.91 -33.06 -3.88
C ALA A 220 -2.75 -31.80 -4.05
N TYR A 221 -3.94 -31.92 -4.65
CA TYR A 221 -4.90 -30.84 -4.79
C TYR A 221 -5.33 -30.29 -3.42
N ASN A 222 -5.72 -31.16 -2.48
CA ASN A 222 -6.14 -30.74 -1.14
C ASN A 222 -5.00 -30.13 -0.32
N ALA A 223 -3.76 -30.61 -0.49
CA ALA A 223 -2.58 -29.96 0.09
C ALA A 223 -2.38 -28.54 -0.47
N THR A 224 -2.51 -28.34 -1.78
CA THR A 224 -2.47 -27.01 -2.40
C THR A 224 -3.60 -26.10 -1.90
N VAL A 225 -4.84 -26.59 -1.83
CA VAL A 225 -5.99 -25.83 -1.31
C VAL A 225 -5.77 -25.42 0.14
N ASN A 226 -5.26 -26.31 0.98
CA ASN A 226 -4.93 -25.99 2.38
C ASN A 226 -3.94 -24.81 2.48
N ASN A 227 -2.88 -24.82 1.66
CA ASN A 227 -1.91 -23.74 1.62
C ASN A 227 -2.55 -22.43 1.14
N LEU A 228 -3.39 -22.47 0.11
CA LEU A 228 -4.10 -21.30 -0.40
C LEU A 228 -5.11 -20.74 0.60
N LEU A 229 -5.86 -21.59 1.32
CA LEU A 229 -6.78 -21.19 2.38
C LEU A 229 -6.02 -20.55 3.54
N SER A 230 -4.90 -21.15 3.97
CA SER A 230 -4.04 -20.58 5.00
C SER A 230 -3.54 -19.19 4.60
N HIS A 231 -3.04 -19.03 3.36
CA HIS A 231 -2.62 -17.75 2.84
C HIS A 231 -3.78 -16.75 2.82
N THR A 232 -4.97 -17.17 2.38
CA THR A 232 -6.16 -16.32 2.31
C THR A 232 -6.55 -15.77 3.68
N ARG A 233 -6.58 -16.61 4.72
CA ARG A 233 -6.86 -16.16 6.10
C ARG A 233 -5.82 -15.17 6.63
N GLN A 234 -4.54 -15.39 6.31
CA GLN A 234 -3.43 -14.58 6.81
C GLN A 234 -3.26 -13.26 6.05
N CYS A 235 -3.64 -13.21 4.78
CA CYS A 235 -3.21 -12.17 3.86
C CYS A 235 -4.35 -11.46 3.12
N LEU A 236 -5.49 -12.13 2.92
CA LEU A 236 -6.63 -11.64 2.15
C LEU A 236 -7.92 -11.51 2.97
N SER A 237 -7.86 -11.74 4.29
CA SER A 237 -9.00 -11.43 5.17
C SER A 237 -9.14 -9.93 5.41
N ALA A 238 -10.38 -9.50 5.67
CA ALA A 238 -10.71 -8.12 6.02
C ALA A 238 -9.86 -7.62 7.19
N GLU A 239 -9.74 -8.43 8.25
CA GLU A 239 -8.91 -8.17 9.41
C GLU A 239 -7.43 -8.02 9.05
N SER A 240 -6.91 -8.85 8.15
CA SER A 240 -5.50 -8.78 7.73
C SER A 240 -5.19 -7.47 7.01
N MET A 241 -6.11 -6.97 6.18
CA MET A 241 -6.00 -5.66 5.51
C MET A 241 -6.09 -4.51 6.51
N ALA A 242 -7.06 -4.55 7.43
CA ALA A 242 -7.21 -3.54 8.47
C ALA A 242 -5.99 -3.46 9.39
N ALA A 243 -5.51 -4.61 9.89
CA ALA A 243 -4.31 -4.68 10.70
C ALA A 243 -3.07 -4.15 9.95
N ARG A 244 -3.01 -4.33 8.63
CA ARG A 244 -1.94 -3.76 7.81
C ARG A 244 -1.99 -2.24 7.77
N VAL A 245 -3.17 -1.66 7.54
CA VAL A 245 -3.34 -0.19 7.52
C VAL A 245 -2.99 0.38 8.90
N LEU A 246 -3.52 -0.20 9.98
CA LEU A 246 -3.23 0.25 11.34
C LEU A 246 -1.73 0.08 11.72
N ARG A 247 -1.07 -1.00 11.29
CA ARG A 247 0.39 -1.18 11.49
C ARG A 247 1.18 -0.09 10.81
N SER A 248 0.83 0.28 9.57
CA SER A 248 1.53 1.37 8.89
C SER A 248 1.28 2.72 9.54
N MET A 249 0.23 2.87 10.34
CA MET A 249 -0.05 4.09 11.11
C MET A 249 0.56 4.06 12.52
N GLY A 250 1.26 2.98 12.88
CA GLY A 250 1.76 2.76 14.25
C GLY A 250 0.63 2.66 15.28
N LEU A 251 -0.51 2.09 14.89
CA LEU A 251 -1.71 1.89 15.71
C LEU A 251 -2.00 0.42 16.01
N TRP A 252 -1.21 -0.52 15.47
CA TRP A 252 -1.42 -1.95 15.69
C TRP A 252 -0.10 -2.73 15.80
N PRO A 253 -0.01 -3.77 16.65
CA PRO A 253 -0.99 -4.16 17.68
C PRO A 253 -1.13 -3.07 18.76
N SER A 254 -2.33 -2.93 19.33
CA SER A 254 -2.60 -2.02 20.44
C SER A 254 -3.27 -2.80 21.56
N GLN A 255 -2.95 -2.43 22.81
CA GLN A 255 -3.66 -2.89 24.00
C GLN A 255 -4.62 -1.84 24.55
N ARG A 256 -4.45 -0.58 24.13
CA ARG A 256 -5.34 0.52 24.53
C ARG A 256 -6.51 0.66 23.55
N PRO A 257 -7.64 1.22 24.01
CA PRO A 257 -8.74 1.58 23.13
C PRO A 257 -8.27 2.51 22.00
N LEU A 258 -8.84 2.33 20.81
CA LEU A 258 -8.59 3.17 19.64
C LEU A 258 -9.89 3.84 19.16
N ARG A 259 -9.84 5.15 18.89
CA ARG A 259 -10.89 5.91 18.20
C ARG A 259 -10.44 6.21 16.78
N ILE A 260 -11.06 5.58 15.79
CA ILE A 260 -10.69 5.74 14.37
C ILE A 260 -11.80 6.49 13.63
N LEU A 261 -11.44 7.57 12.94
CA LEU A 261 -12.32 8.20 11.96
C LEU A 261 -12.16 7.50 10.62
N PHE A 262 -13.24 6.96 10.08
CA PHE A 262 -13.27 6.40 8.72
C PHE A 262 -14.06 7.33 7.81
N ALA A 263 -13.35 8.18 7.08
CA ALA A 263 -13.96 9.12 6.15
C ALA A 263 -14.04 8.48 4.76
N THR A 264 -15.19 8.58 4.12
CA THR A 264 -15.38 8.09 2.76
C THR A 264 -16.32 9.01 2.00
N CYS A 265 -16.17 9.11 0.68
CA CYS A 265 -17.09 9.94 -0.09
C CYS A 265 -18.48 9.28 -0.23
N GLY A 266 -19.50 10.13 -0.39
CA GLY A 266 -20.89 9.73 -0.58
C GLY A 266 -21.15 8.99 -1.88
N TRP A 267 -22.38 8.49 -2.02
CA TRP A 267 -22.88 7.86 -3.24
C TRP A 267 -23.17 8.98 -4.23
N GLY A 268 -22.19 9.28 -5.09
CA GLY A 268 -22.38 10.23 -6.18
C GLY A 268 -22.09 9.54 -7.49
N PHE A 269 -23.08 9.40 -8.36
CA PHE A 269 -22.75 9.50 -9.77
C PHE A 269 -22.04 10.83 -9.91
N THR A 270 -20.72 10.84 -10.15
CA THR A 270 -20.06 12.10 -10.39
C THR A 270 -20.59 12.58 -11.71
N PHE A 271 -21.59 13.45 -11.76
CA PHE A 271 -22.01 13.99 -13.04
C PHE A 271 -20.83 14.77 -13.61
N ASN A 272 -20.49 14.51 -14.86
CA ASN A 272 -19.59 15.37 -15.59
C ASN A 272 -20.15 16.81 -15.53
N PRO A 273 -19.31 17.85 -15.68
CA PRO A 273 -19.77 19.24 -15.69
C PRO A 273 -20.89 19.53 -16.71
N ASP A 274 -21.12 18.63 -17.65
CA ASP A 274 -22.19 18.66 -18.67
C ASP A 274 -23.49 17.95 -18.24
N GLY A 275 -23.64 17.54 -16.98
CA GLY A 275 -24.83 16.89 -16.45
C GLY A 275 -25.00 15.43 -16.86
N ARG A 276 -24.02 14.80 -17.53
CA ARG A 276 -24.05 13.35 -17.81
C ARG A 276 -23.50 12.56 -16.63
N PRO A 277 -24.02 11.34 -16.33
CA PRO A 277 -23.47 10.51 -15.26
C PRO A 277 -22.01 10.19 -15.58
N GLY A 278 -21.08 10.79 -14.85
CA GLY A 278 -19.64 10.54 -14.95
C GLY A 278 -19.25 9.44 -13.97
N GLY A 279 -19.69 8.22 -14.25
CA GLY A 279 -19.24 7.03 -13.52
C GLY A 279 -19.80 6.87 -12.11
N ASP A 280 -19.87 5.61 -11.69
CA ASP A 280 -20.50 5.20 -10.44
C ASP A 280 -19.58 5.50 -9.24
N GLY A 281 -20.06 6.29 -8.28
CA GLY A 281 -19.41 6.56 -6.99
C GLY A 281 -19.36 5.37 -6.03
N TRP A 282 -19.35 4.15 -6.55
CA TRP A 282 -19.38 2.92 -5.77
C TRP A 282 -18.19 2.84 -4.80
N GLN A 283 -18.42 2.60 -3.50
CA GLN A 283 -17.32 2.30 -2.58
C GLN A 283 -16.75 0.96 -2.99
N GLY A 284 -15.47 0.98 -3.38
CA GLY A 284 -14.79 -0.20 -3.86
C GLY A 284 -14.75 -1.29 -2.79
N PRO A 285 -14.50 -2.55 -3.18
CA PRO A 285 -14.43 -3.68 -2.25
C PRO A 285 -13.35 -3.49 -1.20
N VAL A 286 -12.31 -2.71 -1.51
CA VAL A 286 -11.23 -2.34 -0.60
C VAL A 286 -11.77 -1.56 0.60
N SER A 287 -12.58 -0.52 0.37
CA SER A 287 -13.08 0.36 1.42
C SER A 287 -14.02 -0.40 2.37
N ILE A 288 -14.91 -1.21 1.79
CA ILE A 288 -15.87 -2.04 2.54
C ILE A 288 -15.13 -3.13 3.33
N GLY A 289 -14.22 -3.85 2.68
CA GLY A 289 -13.39 -4.88 3.34
C GLY A 289 -12.54 -4.30 4.46
N LEU A 290 -11.97 -3.11 4.26
CA LEU A 290 -11.20 -2.40 5.28
C LEU A 290 -12.07 -2.03 6.48
N PHE A 291 -13.27 -1.49 6.27
CA PHE A 291 -14.19 -1.14 7.36
C PHE A 291 -14.64 -2.38 8.16
N LEU A 292 -15.02 -3.46 7.47
CA LEU A 292 -15.33 -4.76 8.09
C LEU A 292 -14.18 -5.26 8.95
N GLY A 293 -12.96 -5.21 8.41
CA GLY A 293 -11.76 -5.64 9.13
C GLY A 293 -11.46 -4.80 10.36
N LEU A 294 -11.59 -3.48 10.24
CA LEU A 294 -11.42 -2.57 11.38
C LEU A 294 -12.44 -2.88 12.46
N HIS A 295 -13.70 -3.10 12.09
CA HIS A 295 -14.76 -3.41 13.04
C HIS A 295 -14.47 -4.70 13.83
N SER A 296 -14.14 -5.79 13.12
CA SER A 296 -13.77 -7.08 13.71
C SER A 296 -12.54 -7.00 14.63
N LEU A 297 -11.54 -6.21 14.27
CA LEU A 297 -10.34 -6.02 15.10
C LEU A 297 -10.62 -5.18 16.34
N LEU A 298 -11.31 -4.05 16.19
CA LEU A 298 -11.50 -3.08 17.26
C LEU A 298 -12.53 -3.52 18.29
N GLN A 299 -13.50 -4.36 17.93
CA GLN A 299 -14.40 -4.99 18.91
C GLN A 299 -13.67 -5.84 19.96
N ARG A 300 -12.47 -6.33 19.65
CA ARG A 300 -11.63 -7.10 20.59
C ARG A 300 -10.87 -6.23 21.58
N LEU A 301 -10.90 -4.91 21.41
CA LEU A 301 -10.25 -3.92 22.27
C LEU A 301 -11.35 -3.10 22.96
N PRO A 302 -11.75 -3.46 24.19
CA PRO A 302 -12.83 -2.78 24.91
C PRO A 302 -12.67 -1.26 24.89
N GLY A 303 -13.74 -0.53 24.54
CA GLY A 303 -13.75 0.93 24.43
C GLY A 303 -13.26 1.48 23.08
N SER A 304 -12.77 0.65 22.16
CA SER A 304 -12.43 1.12 20.81
C SER A 304 -13.71 1.41 20.01
N ARG A 305 -13.63 2.40 19.11
CA ARG A 305 -14.75 2.83 18.27
C ARG A 305 -14.27 3.27 16.90
N ILE A 306 -15.01 2.88 15.87
CA ILE A 306 -14.90 3.46 14.53
C ILE A 306 -16.05 4.44 14.39
N ILE A 307 -15.76 5.64 13.92
CA ILE A 307 -16.76 6.61 13.55
C ILE A 307 -16.66 6.78 12.04
N ASP A 308 -17.64 6.30 11.29
CA ASP A 308 -17.79 6.63 9.88
C ASP A 308 -18.29 8.06 9.74
N ALA A 309 -17.58 8.88 8.97
CA ALA A 309 -17.95 10.26 8.75
C ALA A 309 -19.29 10.35 7.98
N PRO A 310 -20.09 11.40 8.22
CA PRO A 310 -21.21 11.69 7.33
C PRO A 310 -20.68 11.85 5.90
N SER A 311 -21.42 11.31 4.92
CA SER A 311 -21.21 11.70 3.53
C SER A 311 -21.32 13.22 3.44
N MET A 312 -20.49 13.87 2.61
CA MET A 312 -20.77 15.26 2.27
C MET A 312 -22.23 15.33 1.80
N GLU A 313 -22.95 16.34 2.29
CA GLU A 313 -24.36 16.52 1.97
C GLU A 313 -24.53 16.35 0.46
N PRO A 314 -25.31 15.35 0.01
CA PRO A 314 -25.70 15.33 -1.38
C PRO A 314 -26.40 16.67 -1.61
N ASP A 315 -25.93 17.44 -2.59
CA ASP A 315 -26.61 18.65 -3.02
C ASP A 315 -28.12 18.33 -3.15
N ASP A 316 -28.94 19.02 -2.35
CA ASP A 316 -30.38 18.79 -2.20
C ASP A 316 -31.10 18.78 -3.55
N SER A 317 -30.54 19.45 -4.57
CA SER A 317 -31.07 19.46 -5.92
C SER A 317 -31.04 18.10 -6.62
N TYR A 318 -30.17 17.17 -6.21
CA TYR A 318 -30.02 15.84 -6.81
C TYR A 318 -30.63 14.72 -5.96
N TRP A 319 -30.78 14.92 -4.65
CA TRP A 319 -31.38 13.96 -3.72
C TRP A 319 -32.44 14.62 -2.82
N PRO A 320 -33.55 15.12 -3.40
CA PRO A 320 -34.50 16.03 -2.73
C PRO A 320 -35.31 15.43 -1.57
N PHE A 321 -34.96 14.22 -1.10
CA PHE A 321 -35.73 13.47 -0.12
C PHE A 321 -34.95 13.12 1.17
N GLU A 322 -33.71 13.56 1.35
CA GLU A 322 -32.91 13.16 2.52
C GLU A 322 -32.24 14.33 3.27
N ASN A 323 -32.98 14.94 4.20
CA ASN A 323 -32.46 15.92 5.18
C ASN A 323 -31.56 15.31 6.28
N THR A 324 -30.97 14.13 6.08
CA THR A 324 -30.16 13.46 7.11
C THR A 324 -28.79 13.10 6.57
N SER A 325 -27.74 13.54 7.27
CA SER A 325 -26.32 13.30 6.97
C SER A 325 -25.95 11.82 7.17
N ARG A 326 -26.29 10.97 6.19
CA ARG A 326 -26.02 9.53 6.25
C ARG A 326 -24.59 9.23 5.80
N SER A 327 -23.96 8.24 6.42
CA SER A 327 -22.68 7.72 5.92
C SER A 327 -22.90 6.90 4.67
N TYR A 328 -21.90 6.80 3.79
CA TYR A 328 -22.03 5.90 2.64
C TYR A 328 -22.29 4.45 3.05
N LEU A 329 -21.59 3.97 4.09
CA LEU A 329 -21.70 2.59 4.55
C LEU A 329 -23.14 2.27 4.98
N TRP A 330 -23.88 3.30 5.40
CA TRP A 330 -25.30 3.23 5.74
C TRP A 330 -26.15 2.71 4.59
N TYR A 331 -25.99 3.24 3.36
CA TYR A 331 -26.78 2.79 2.19
C TYR A 331 -26.51 1.33 1.84
N THR A 332 -25.35 0.82 2.25
CA THR A 332 -24.95 -0.56 1.96
C THR A 332 -25.25 -1.55 3.09
N ALA A 333 -25.60 -1.05 4.28
CA ALA A 333 -25.76 -1.86 5.49
C ALA A 333 -27.18 -1.85 6.09
N ARG A 334 -28.00 -0.80 5.89
CA ARG A 334 -29.29 -0.69 6.59
C ARG A 334 -30.43 -1.45 5.90
N ARG A 335 -31.23 -2.15 6.72
CA ARG A 335 -32.44 -2.92 6.34
C ARG A 335 -33.78 -2.24 6.67
N GLN A 336 -33.79 -0.97 7.08
CA GLN A 336 -34.99 -0.35 7.66
C GLN A 336 -35.92 0.30 6.64
N ASN A 337 -37.23 0.32 6.98
CA ASN A 337 -38.36 0.95 6.26
C ASN A 337 -38.25 2.47 6.03
N THR A 338 -37.14 3.11 6.42
CA THR A 338 -36.89 4.57 6.31
C THR A 338 -35.86 4.93 5.23
N CYS A 339 -35.29 3.93 4.56
CA CYS A 339 -34.58 4.15 3.30
C CYS A 339 -35.64 4.34 2.20
N PRO A 340 -35.60 5.44 1.42
CA PRO A 340 -36.55 5.64 0.32
C PRO A 340 -36.37 4.59 -0.79
N TYR A 341 -35.22 3.91 -0.83
CA TYR A 341 -34.94 2.84 -1.77
C TYR A 341 -35.17 1.48 -1.12
N ALA A 342 -35.91 0.61 -1.81
CA ALA A 342 -35.99 -0.79 -1.43
C ALA A 342 -34.58 -1.42 -1.52
N GLU A 343 -34.29 -2.39 -0.64
CA GLU A 343 -33.03 -3.15 -0.70
C GLU A 343 -32.79 -3.72 -2.10
N GLU A 344 -33.87 -4.12 -2.76
CA GLU A 344 -33.88 -4.61 -4.13
C GLU A 344 -33.29 -3.60 -5.12
N ASP A 345 -33.73 -2.35 -5.07
CA ASP A 345 -33.24 -1.31 -5.98
C ASP A 345 -31.74 -1.07 -5.79
N LEU A 346 -31.28 -1.00 -4.54
CA LEU A 346 -29.87 -0.80 -4.22
C LEU A 346 -29.02 -1.97 -4.73
N ARG A 347 -29.50 -3.20 -4.53
CA ARG A 347 -28.85 -4.42 -5.02
C ARG A 347 -28.79 -4.46 -6.54
N TYR A 348 -29.87 -4.10 -7.25
CA TYR A 348 -29.85 -4.01 -8.71
C TYR A 348 -28.92 -2.92 -9.22
N ARG A 349 -28.85 -1.76 -8.56
CA ARG A 349 -27.94 -0.66 -8.92
C ARG A 349 -26.47 -1.02 -8.70
N MET A 350 -26.17 -1.78 -7.64
CA MET A 350 -24.81 -2.27 -7.36
C MET A 350 -24.48 -3.55 -8.17
N TYR A 351 -25.46 -4.15 -8.82
CA TYR A 351 -25.27 -5.37 -9.57
C TYR A 351 -24.31 -5.14 -10.74
N GLY A 352 -23.40 -6.09 -10.98
CA GLY A 352 -22.34 -5.95 -11.97
C GLY A 352 -21.05 -5.30 -11.47
N PHE A 353 -21.02 -4.77 -10.25
CA PHE A 353 -19.82 -4.33 -9.53
C PHE A 353 -19.28 -5.39 -8.54
N GLY A 354 -20.02 -6.48 -8.35
CA GLY A 354 -19.69 -7.57 -7.44
C GLY A 354 -20.62 -7.59 -6.22
N PHE A 355 -20.61 -8.69 -5.46
CA PHE A 355 -21.34 -8.75 -4.20
C PHE A 355 -20.66 -7.85 -3.17
N SER A 356 -21.45 -7.01 -2.50
CA SER A 356 -20.95 -6.13 -1.45
C SER A 356 -21.08 -6.82 -0.11
N TYR A 357 -19.97 -6.90 0.62
CA TYR A 357 -19.96 -7.42 2.00
C TYR A 357 -20.43 -6.42 3.04
N ALA A 358 -20.79 -5.20 2.65
CA ALA A 358 -21.25 -4.20 3.61
C ALA A 358 -22.50 -4.65 4.38
N ARG A 359 -23.33 -5.53 3.81
CA ARG A 359 -24.48 -6.13 4.49
C ARG A 359 -24.11 -7.06 5.64
N ARG A 360 -22.85 -7.46 5.74
CA ARG A 360 -22.31 -8.23 6.87
C ARG A 360 -21.94 -7.33 8.05
N LEU A 361 -21.96 -6.01 7.87
CA LEU A 361 -21.77 -5.08 8.98
C LEU A 361 -23.01 -5.12 9.87
N PRO A 362 -22.85 -5.38 11.18
CA PRO A 362 -23.96 -5.26 12.10
C PRO A 362 -24.32 -3.77 12.26
N GLN A 363 -25.57 -3.48 12.64
CA GLN A 363 -26.08 -2.10 12.63
C GLN A 363 -25.29 -1.20 13.60
N GLU A 364 -24.87 -1.75 14.73
CA GLU A 364 -24.04 -1.10 15.75
C GLU A 364 -22.60 -0.81 15.29
N ALA A 365 -22.15 -1.39 14.17
CA ALA A 365 -20.87 -1.05 13.55
C ALA A 365 -20.84 0.37 13.01
N LEU A 366 -22.00 0.92 12.67
CA LEU A 366 -22.14 2.27 12.16
C LEU A 366 -22.23 3.28 13.31
N ALA A 367 -21.71 4.47 13.05
CA ALA A 367 -21.90 5.64 13.88
C ALA A 367 -23.38 6.03 13.93
N THR A 368 -23.80 6.50 15.09
CA THR A 368 -25.07 7.21 15.27
C THR A 368 -24.99 8.60 14.64
N ASP A 369 -26.13 9.21 14.36
CA ASP A 369 -26.17 10.57 13.79
C ASP A 369 -25.53 11.58 14.76
N ALA A 370 -25.79 11.44 16.06
CA ALA A 370 -25.14 12.25 17.11
C ALA A 370 -23.61 12.05 17.18
N GLU A 371 -23.07 10.88 16.82
CA GLU A 371 -21.62 10.69 16.68
C GLU A 371 -21.09 11.43 15.44
N ARG A 372 -21.78 11.35 14.31
CA ARG A 372 -21.42 12.02 13.04
C ARG A 372 -21.41 13.53 13.16
N GLU A 373 -22.45 14.12 13.78
CA GLU A 373 -22.56 15.57 14.01
C GLU A 373 -21.41 16.11 14.86
N ARG A 374 -20.87 15.29 15.77
CA ARG A 374 -19.73 15.66 16.62
C ARG A 374 -18.37 15.54 15.92
N VAL A 375 -18.28 14.94 14.74
CA VAL A 375 -17.00 14.70 14.03
C VAL A 375 -16.20 15.99 13.82
N PRO A 376 -16.76 17.10 13.30
CA PRO A 376 -15.99 18.34 13.10
C PRO A 376 -15.35 18.86 14.40
N ALA A 377 -16.11 18.89 15.50
CA ALA A 377 -15.59 19.34 16.80
C ALA A 377 -14.55 18.37 17.38
N SER A 378 -14.75 17.06 17.19
CA SER A 378 -13.83 16.01 17.66
C SER A 378 -12.52 16.02 16.88
N LEU A 379 -12.55 16.36 15.58
CA LEU A 379 -11.37 16.61 14.77
C LEU A 379 -10.54 17.76 15.34
N MET A 380 -11.16 18.91 15.61
CA MET A 380 -10.44 20.07 16.15
C MET A 380 -9.83 19.80 17.54
N ARG A 381 -10.48 18.97 18.36
CA ARG A 381 -9.96 18.50 19.65
C ARG A 381 -8.96 17.35 19.55
N ARG A 382 -8.64 16.88 18.34
CA ARG A 382 -7.74 15.74 18.08
C ARG A 382 -8.12 14.46 18.82
N GLU A 383 -9.41 14.15 18.91
CA GLU A 383 -9.91 12.98 19.65
C GLU A 383 -9.70 11.63 18.95
N PHE A 384 -9.30 11.62 17.68
CA PHE A 384 -9.07 10.39 16.93
C PHE A 384 -7.62 9.97 17.04
N ASP A 385 -7.39 8.66 17.18
CA ASP A 385 -6.06 8.07 17.11
C ASP A 385 -5.55 7.96 15.68
N GLY A 386 -6.48 7.82 14.72
CA GLY A 386 -6.17 7.70 13.30
C GLY A 386 -7.35 8.11 12.44
N ILE A 387 -7.04 8.64 11.26
CA ILE A 387 -8.00 9.03 10.23
C ILE A 387 -7.71 8.21 8.97
N ILE A 388 -8.73 7.52 8.47
CA ILE A 388 -8.62 6.70 7.26
C ILE A 388 -9.59 7.28 6.23
N PHE A 389 -9.05 7.76 5.12
CA PHE A 389 -9.82 8.13 3.94
C PHE A 389 -9.99 6.88 3.07
N GLY A 390 -11.12 6.20 3.22
CA GLY A 390 -11.41 4.89 2.64
C GLY A 390 -11.43 4.85 1.12
N LYS A 391 -11.54 6.01 0.45
CA LYS A 391 -11.48 6.14 -1.01
C LYS A 391 -10.91 7.52 -1.35
N VAL A 392 -9.88 7.56 -2.19
CA VAL A 392 -9.14 8.78 -2.54
C VAL A 392 -8.81 8.81 -4.03
N GLY A 393 -8.87 10.01 -4.61
CA GLY A 393 -8.31 10.31 -5.92
C GLY A 393 -9.31 10.91 -6.91
N PRO A 394 -8.80 11.62 -7.94
CA PRO A 394 -9.65 12.14 -9.01
C PRO A 394 -10.37 11.00 -9.72
N ARG A 395 -11.62 11.22 -10.13
CA ARG A 395 -12.48 10.21 -10.78
C ARG A 395 -12.84 9.00 -9.91
N GLN A 396 -12.56 9.05 -8.61
CA GLN A 396 -13.06 8.08 -7.63
C GLN A 396 -14.30 8.58 -6.89
N GLY A 397 -14.87 9.72 -7.30
CA GLY A 397 -16.06 10.31 -6.68
C GLY A 397 -15.80 11.05 -5.37
N CYS A 398 -14.52 11.25 -5.00
CA CYS A 398 -14.12 11.86 -3.73
C CYS A 398 -13.26 13.13 -3.92
N ASP A 399 -13.70 14.06 -4.77
CA ASP A 399 -13.01 15.34 -4.97
C ASP A 399 -14.01 16.51 -4.89
N PRO A 400 -13.95 17.34 -3.83
CA PRO A 400 -12.96 17.32 -2.74
C PRO A 400 -13.15 16.14 -1.76
N LEU A 401 -12.08 15.81 -1.03
CA LEU A 401 -12.14 14.77 0.02
C LEU A 401 -12.93 15.28 1.24
N PRO A 402 -13.98 14.55 1.69
CA PRO A 402 -14.78 14.97 2.83
C PRO A 402 -13.92 15.20 4.07
N LEU A 403 -14.09 16.36 4.72
CA LEU A 403 -13.38 16.73 5.95
C LEU A 403 -11.85 16.78 5.84
N PHE A 404 -11.25 16.66 4.65
CA PHE A 404 -9.79 16.60 4.53
C PHE A 404 -9.12 17.89 5.01
N ASP A 405 -9.61 19.05 4.59
CA ASP A 405 -9.03 20.33 5.01
C ASP A 405 -9.19 20.53 6.52
N LYS A 406 -10.38 20.28 7.07
CA LYS A 406 -10.63 20.34 8.52
C LYS A 406 -9.73 19.38 9.32
N ALA A 407 -9.63 18.12 8.89
CA ALA A 407 -8.93 17.09 9.63
C ALA A 407 -7.40 17.20 9.53
N VAL A 408 -6.90 17.45 8.32
CA VAL A 408 -5.47 17.39 8.02
C VAL A 408 -4.84 18.77 8.05
N VAL A 409 -5.49 19.77 7.46
CA VAL A 409 -4.91 21.11 7.29
C VAL A 409 -5.16 21.96 8.53
N GLU A 410 -6.41 22.03 9.01
CA GLU A 410 -6.79 22.90 10.14
C GLU A 410 -6.46 22.25 11.50
N ALA A 411 -6.93 21.02 11.74
CA ALA A 411 -6.68 20.33 13.00
C ALA A 411 -5.22 19.86 13.14
N GLY A 412 -4.46 19.78 12.05
CA GLY A 412 -3.02 19.47 12.06
C GLY A 412 -2.70 18.07 12.58
N TYR A 413 -3.49 17.06 12.17
CA TYR A 413 -3.16 15.67 12.47
C TYR A 413 -1.81 15.28 11.85
N PRO A 414 -0.94 14.57 12.60
CA PRO A 414 0.35 14.16 12.08
C PRO A 414 0.16 13.17 10.91
N PRO A 415 0.94 13.26 9.81
CA PRO A 415 0.77 12.41 8.63
C PRO A 415 0.82 10.90 8.91
N GLN A 416 1.51 10.48 9.98
CA GLN A 416 1.62 9.08 10.36
C GLN A 416 0.29 8.51 10.90
N ARG A 417 -0.64 9.38 11.29
CA ARG A 417 -1.98 9.03 11.75
C ARG A 417 -3.05 9.18 10.68
N VAL A 418 -2.65 9.42 9.42
CA VAL A 418 -3.56 9.54 8.29
C VAL A 418 -3.26 8.46 7.25
N ALA A 419 -4.30 7.79 6.77
CA ALA A 419 -4.23 6.83 5.67
C ALA A 419 -5.10 7.28 4.50
N LEU A 420 -4.55 7.19 3.29
CA LEU A 420 -5.19 7.57 2.04
C LEU A 420 -5.31 6.33 1.15
N ILE A 421 -6.54 5.83 0.95
CA ILE A 421 -6.79 4.57 0.25
C ILE A 421 -7.19 4.82 -1.21
N TYR A 422 -6.27 4.56 -2.14
CA TYR A 422 -6.54 4.52 -3.58
C TYR A 422 -7.00 3.11 -3.97
N GLY A 423 -8.27 2.82 -3.69
CA GLY A 423 -8.89 1.49 -3.81
C GLY A 423 -9.67 1.23 -5.10
N GLY A 424 -9.77 2.21 -6.00
CA GLY A 424 -10.51 2.09 -7.26
C GLY A 424 -9.77 1.29 -8.35
N ASP A 425 -10.42 1.18 -9.52
CA ASP A 425 -9.90 0.46 -10.69
C ASP A 425 -8.74 1.19 -11.39
N PHE A 426 -8.62 2.49 -11.16
CA PHE A 426 -7.53 3.29 -11.70
C PHE A 426 -6.33 3.29 -10.74
N GLY A 427 -5.22 2.73 -11.20
CA GLY A 427 -3.97 2.64 -10.45
C GLY A 427 -2.98 3.76 -10.69
N LEU A 428 -1.75 3.54 -10.22
CA LEU A 428 -0.60 4.43 -10.40
C LEU A 428 -0.22 4.68 -11.87
N GLY A 429 -0.64 3.83 -12.81
CA GLY A 429 -0.49 4.03 -14.24
C GLY A 429 -1.30 5.23 -14.75
N THR A 430 -2.36 5.61 -14.04
CA THR A 430 -3.21 6.76 -14.40
C THR A 430 -2.56 8.06 -13.94
N GLY A 431 -2.17 8.92 -14.89
CA GLY A 431 -1.43 10.16 -14.61
C GLY A 431 -2.10 11.09 -13.58
N ALA A 432 -3.43 11.23 -13.62
CA ALA A 432 -4.18 12.05 -12.66
C ALA A 432 -4.13 11.48 -11.23
N ILE A 433 -4.33 10.16 -11.09
CA ILE A 433 -4.24 9.44 -9.80
C ILE A 433 -2.80 9.55 -9.24
N ALA A 434 -1.80 9.28 -10.07
CA ALA A 434 -0.39 9.38 -9.70
C ALA A 434 0.01 10.81 -9.27
N LYS A 435 -0.53 11.84 -9.94
CA LYS A 435 -0.30 13.24 -9.57
C LYS A 435 -0.94 13.56 -8.21
N ASP A 436 -2.21 13.20 -8.02
CA ASP A 436 -2.94 13.43 -6.78
C ASP A 436 -2.27 12.73 -5.58
N ALA A 437 -1.88 11.46 -5.73
CA ALA A 437 -1.18 10.72 -4.69
C ALA A 437 0.17 11.33 -4.29
N ARG A 438 0.91 11.91 -5.24
CA ARG A 438 2.16 12.62 -4.93
C ARG A 438 1.90 13.93 -4.19
N LEU A 439 0.85 14.66 -4.57
CA LEU A 439 0.42 15.88 -3.89
C LEU A 439 -0.04 15.59 -2.47
N ARG A 440 -0.85 14.53 -2.30
CA ARG A 440 -1.44 14.17 -1.01
C ARG A 440 -0.52 13.36 -0.11
N GLY A 441 0.53 12.75 -0.67
CA GLY A 441 1.40 11.86 0.08
C GLY A 441 2.11 12.53 1.26
N SER A 442 2.20 13.87 1.30
CA SER A 442 2.78 14.56 2.46
C SER A 442 1.86 14.61 3.68
N TYR A 443 0.60 14.26 3.50
CA TYR A 443 -0.43 14.32 4.52
C TYR A 443 -0.78 12.97 5.12
N GLY A 444 -0.28 11.85 4.56
CA GLY A 444 -0.67 10.52 5.01
C GLY A 444 0.11 9.38 4.36
N SER A 445 -0.08 8.18 4.92
CA SER A 445 0.31 6.92 4.28
C SER A 445 -0.56 6.68 3.05
N VAL A 446 0.07 6.51 1.88
CA VAL A 446 -0.64 6.32 0.61
C VAL A 446 -0.71 4.83 0.27
N PHE A 447 -1.92 4.30 0.19
CA PHE A 447 -2.17 2.91 -0.14
C PHE A 447 -2.75 2.76 -1.54
N PHE A 448 -2.25 1.79 -2.30
CA PHE A 448 -2.69 1.50 -3.65
C PHE A 448 -3.14 0.06 -3.81
N ARG A 449 -4.32 -0.11 -4.40
CA ARG A 449 -4.81 -1.39 -4.90
C ARG A 449 -4.07 -1.79 -6.18
N GLU A 450 -4.09 -0.88 -7.16
CA GLU A 450 -3.49 -1.08 -8.48
C GLU A 450 -2.16 -0.33 -8.58
N MET A 451 -1.04 -1.07 -8.57
CA MET A 451 0.32 -0.56 -8.79
C MET A 451 0.85 -0.97 -10.16
N ASP A 452 0.11 -0.55 -11.18
CA ASP A 452 0.26 -0.86 -12.61
C ASP A 452 1.19 0.10 -13.37
N ALA A 453 1.82 1.07 -12.69
CA ALA A 453 2.76 1.98 -13.32
C ALA A 453 4.03 1.27 -13.82
N ASN A 454 4.76 1.95 -14.72
CA ASN A 454 6.06 1.47 -15.21
C ASN A 454 7.02 1.21 -14.03
N THR A 455 7.63 0.01 -14.02
CA THR A 455 8.53 -0.47 -12.97
C THR A 455 9.74 0.43 -12.74
N GLN A 456 10.19 1.15 -13.76
CA GLN A 456 11.29 2.12 -13.67
C GLN A 456 10.98 3.32 -12.76
N HIS A 457 9.69 3.59 -12.50
CA HIS A 457 9.28 4.63 -11.56
C HIS A 457 9.29 4.15 -10.10
N PHE A 458 9.50 2.86 -9.86
CA PHE A 458 9.56 2.32 -8.51
C PHE A 458 11.01 2.20 -8.03
N SER A 459 11.22 2.52 -6.76
CA SER A 459 12.51 2.34 -6.11
C SER A 459 12.34 1.83 -4.69
N TRP A 460 13.25 0.95 -4.27
CA TRP A 460 13.32 0.48 -2.90
C TRP A 460 14.29 1.34 -2.12
N LYS A 461 13.88 1.85 -0.96
CA LYS A 461 14.74 2.61 -0.05
C LYS A 461 14.78 1.95 1.33
N PRO A 462 15.92 1.91 2.04
CA PRO A 462 15.95 1.33 3.37
C PRO A 462 15.06 2.13 4.33
N ALA A 463 14.24 1.44 5.11
CA ALA A 463 13.35 2.04 6.10
C ALA A 463 14.14 2.64 7.27
N SER A 464 15.31 2.09 7.58
CA SER A 464 16.13 2.53 8.70
C SER A 464 16.81 3.88 8.51
N VAL A 465 16.98 4.33 7.25
CA VAL A 465 17.49 5.66 6.91
C VAL A 465 16.37 6.68 6.66
N LEU A 466 15.12 6.22 6.63
CA LEU A 466 13.93 7.03 6.38
C LEU A 466 12.86 6.69 7.43
N PRO A 467 12.99 7.21 8.67
CA PRO A 467 11.92 7.12 9.64
C PRO A 467 10.59 7.58 9.05
N GLN A 468 9.50 7.02 9.56
CA GLN A 468 8.17 7.29 9.01
C GLN A 468 7.80 8.79 8.98
N ALA A 469 8.24 9.55 9.97
CA ALA A 469 8.09 11.00 9.97
C ALA A 469 8.77 11.68 8.78
N CYS A 470 9.99 11.25 8.49
CA CYS A 470 10.86 11.87 7.50
C CYS A 470 10.36 11.69 6.06
N TYR A 471 9.88 10.51 5.65
CA TYR A 471 9.41 10.36 4.26
C TYR A 471 7.99 10.89 4.02
N MET A 472 7.26 11.31 5.05
CA MET A 472 5.97 11.97 4.88
C MET A 472 6.10 13.47 4.80
N GLU A 473 7.01 14.08 5.54
CA GLU A 473 7.20 15.53 5.51
C GLU A 473 7.84 16.03 4.20
N LYS A 474 7.25 17.08 3.62
CA LYS A 474 7.68 17.67 2.35
C LYS A 474 9.14 18.17 2.37
N HIS A 475 9.57 18.76 3.48
CA HIS A 475 10.92 19.28 3.66
C HIS A 475 11.95 18.15 3.61
N TRP A 476 11.71 17.07 4.35
CA TRP A 476 12.56 15.89 4.35
C TRP A 476 12.56 15.16 3.00
N ARG A 477 11.41 15.02 2.33
CA ARG A 477 11.37 14.48 0.96
C ARG A 477 12.29 15.25 0.01
N SER A 478 12.24 16.58 0.09
CA SER A 478 13.08 17.46 -0.72
C SER A 478 14.56 17.28 -0.39
N PHE A 479 14.89 17.22 0.91
CA PHE A 479 16.24 16.93 1.39
C PHE A 479 16.75 15.58 0.87
N PHE A 480 16.02 14.48 1.06
CA PHE A 480 16.45 13.15 0.59
C PHE A 480 16.53 13.05 -0.92
N ASN A 481 15.69 13.78 -1.65
CA ASN A 481 15.80 13.86 -3.11
C ASN A 481 17.10 14.55 -3.51
N LEU A 482 17.41 15.72 -2.95
CA LEU A 482 18.67 16.44 -3.18
C LEU A 482 19.89 15.60 -2.77
N TRP A 483 19.81 14.95 -1.61
CA TRP A 483 20.83 14.05 -1.10
C TRP A 483 21.08 12.88 -2.07
N SER A 484 20.02 12.22 -2.54
CA SER A 484 20.15 11.12 -3.52
C SER A 484 20.74 11.57 -4.86
N LYS A 485 20.49 12.82 -5.28
CA LYS A 485 21.11 13.40 -6.48
C LYS A 485 22.60 13.66 -6.24
N ARG A 486 22.98 14.20 -5.08
CA ARG A 486 24.38 14.42 -4.71
C ARG A 486 25.17 13.10 -4.60
N LEU A 487 24.62 12.08 -3.94
CA LEU A 487 25.25 10.76 -3.88
C LEU A 487 25.48 10.15 -5.28
N ARG A 488 24.53 10.37 -6.22
CA ARG A 488 24.71 9.97 -7.62
C ARG A 488 25.83 10.74 -8.32
N CYS A 489 25.90 12.06 -8.13
CA CYS A 489 26.99 12.87 -8.67
C CYS A 489 28.36 12.45 -8.13
N TRP A 490 28.43 11.95 -6.89
CA TRP A 490 29.66 11.46 -6.27
C TRP A 490 30.03 10.03 -6.63
N GLY A 491 29.28 9.35 -7.52
CA GLY A 491 29.54 7.96 -7.89
C GLY A 491 29.20 6.94 -6.79
N CYS A 492 28.57 7.36 -5.70
CA CYS A 492 28.18 6.52 -4.57
C CYS A 492 26.85 5.77 -4.81
N GLN A 493 26.61 5.29 -6.03
CA GLN A 493 25.43 4.50 -6.37
C GLN A 493 25.60 3.08 -5.82
N GLY A 494 25.06 2.82 -4.63
CA GLY A 494 25.10 1.48 -4.03
C GLY A 494 25.68 1.42 -2.63
N VAL A 495 25.99 2.58 -2.03
CA VAL A 495 26.31 2.61 -0.60
C VAL A 495 25.00 2.43 0.20
N ASP A 496 24.46 1.21 0.19
CA ASP A 496 23.72 0.65 1.32
C ASP A 496 24.78 0.50 2.44
N VAL A 497 25.27 1.62 2.98
CA VAL A 497 26.29 1.58 4.04
C VAL A 497 25.64 0.83 5.20
N PRO A 498 26.22 -0.29 5.66
CA PRO A 498 25.80 -0.89 6.92
C PRO A 498 25.80 0.20 7.98
N HIS A 499 24.82 0.19 8.88
CA HIS A 499 24.62 1.26 9.88
C HIS A 499 25.90 1.70 10.58
N SER A 500 26.86 0.79 10.78
CA SER A 500 28.18 1.09 11.34
C SER A 500 28.94 2.18 10.60
N ALA A 501 28.96 2.18 9.27
CA ALA A 501 29.70 3.17 8.49
C ALA A 501 28.92 4.48 8.28
N PHE A 502 27.59 4.46 8.30
CA PHE A 502 26.76 5.67 8.24
C PHE A 502 26.87 6.51 9.53
N VAL A 503 26.88 5.85 10.70
CA VAL A 503 27.13 6.50 11.99
C VAL A 503 28.52 7.13 12.01
N VAL A 504 29.54 6.43 11.49
CA VAL A 504 30.90 6.99 11.41
C VAL A 504 30.94 8.25 10.54
N VAL A 505 30.30 8.27 9.38
CA VAL A 505 30.29 9.47 8.51
C VAL A 505 29.55 10.64 9.18
N ILE A 506 28.40 10.40 9.81
CA ILE A 506 27.66 11.48 10.51
C ILE A 506 28.43 11.97 11.73
N VAL A 507 29.01 11.07 12.53
CA VAL A 507 29.83 11.45 13.69
C VAL A 507 31.05 12.23 13.25
N VAL A 508 31.73 11.81 12.19
CA VAL A 508 32.88 12.55 11.63
C VAL A 508 32.43 13.92 11.13
N PHE A 509 31.32 14.03 10.40
CA PHE A 509 30.81 15.33 9.94
C PHE A 509 30.39 16.23 11.10
N ALA A 510 29.72 15.69 12.11
CA ALA A 510 29.33 16.43 13.31
C ALA A 510 30.57 16.91 14.09
N VAL A 511 31.58 16.06 14.25
CA VAL A 511 32.86 16.41 14.87
C VAL A 511 33.57 17.50 14.07
N VAL A 512 33.62 17.41 12.73
CA VAL A 512 34.22 18.45 11.88
C VAL A 512 33.49 19.78 12.01
N ILE A 513 32.15 19.77 12.05
CA ILE A 513 31.36 20.99 12.25
C ILE A 513 31.61 21.57 13.64
N ILE A 514 31.62 20.74 14.69
CA ILE A 514 31.92 21.18 16.06
C ILE A 514 33.33 21.79 16.12
N VAL A 515 34.33 21.14 15.52
CA VAL A 515 35.70 21.67 15.45
C VAL A 515 35.74 23.00 14.71
N LEU A 516 35.05 23.14 13.58
CA LEU A 516 34.97 24.40 12.84
C LEU A 516 34.30 25.51 13.67
N VAL A 517 33.20 25.21 14.36
CA VAL A 517 32.53 26.18 15.24
C VAL A 517 33.45 26.60 16.39
N VAL A 518 34.15 25.66 17.03
CA VAL A 518 35.10 25.94 18.10
C VAL A 518 36.26 26.79 17.57
N VAL A 519 36.83 26.47 16.40
CA VAL A 519 37.90 27.25 15.78
C VAL A 519 37.44 28.66 15.48
N VAL A 520 36.25 28.84 14.89
CA VAL A 520 35.68 30.17 14.64
C VAL A 520 35.49 30.92 15.96
N PHE A 521 34.98 30.27 17.00
CA PHE A 521 34.77 30.88 18.31
C PHE A 521 36.09 31.33 18.95
N VAL A 522 37.13 30.49 18.87
CA VAL A 522 38.48 30.82 19.37
C VAL A 522 39.09 31.97 18.57
N VAL A 523 38.96 31.97 17.25
CA VAL A 523 39.47 33.07 16.40
C VAL A 523 38.77 34.38 16.73
N VAL A 524 37.43 34.37 16.87
CA VAL A 524 36.67 35.56 17.27
C VAL A 524 37.08 36.02 18.66
N PHE A 525 37.25 35.11 19.62
CA PHE A 525 37.67 35.44 20.98
C PHE A 525 39.09 36.03 21.02
N VAL A 526 40.03 35.48 20.24
CA VAL A 526 41.39 36.02 20.10
C VAL A 526 41.35 37.41 19.45
N ILE A 527 40.55 37.61 18.41
CA ILE A 527 40.38 38.93 17.78
C ILE A 527 39.81 39.93 18.80
N VAL A 528 38.81 39.54 19.60
CA VAL A 528 38.26 40.41 20.66
C VAL A 528 39.32 40.75 21.70
N ILE A 529 40.12 39.79 22.17
CA ILE A 529 41.23 40.03 23.10
C ILE A 529 42.27 40.97 22.50
N VAL A 530 42.67 40.76 21.24
CA VAL A 530 43.67 41.59 20.56
C VAL A 530 43.14 43.01 20.36
N VAL A 531 41.88 43.16 19.97
CA VAL A 531 41.23 44.48 19.80
C VAL A 531 41.09 45.19 21.15
N CYS A 532 40.68 44.49 22.21
CA CYS A 532 40.59 45.05 23.56
C CYS A 532 41.98 45.44 24.10
N CYS A 533 43.00 44.59 23.94
CA CYS A 533 44.36 44.89 24.39
C CYS A 533 44.98 46.04 23.58
N SER A 534 44.71 46.13 22.28
CA SER A 534 45.21 47.22 21.43
C SER A 534 44.59 48.59 21.77
N ARG A 535 43.42 48.61 22.41
CA ARG A 535 42.74 49.84 22.86
C ARG A 535 43.07 50.25 24.30
N SER A 536 43.79 49.43 25.07
CA SER A 536 44.11 49.71 26.49
C SER A 536 45.50 50.30 26.74
N CYS A 537 46.29 50.63 25.71
CA CYS A 537 47.63 51.22 25.89
C CYS A 537 47.70 52.75 25.83
N SER A 538 46.57 53.45 25.99
CA SER A 538 46.56 54.92 26.10
C SER A 538 45.58 55.40 27.17
N CYS A 539 45.85 55.12 28.44
CA CYS A 539 45.23 55.86 29.56
C CYS A 539 46.08 55.74 30.84
N SER A 540 47.02 56.67 31.00
CA SER A 540 47.45 57.12 32.33
C SER A 540 46.43 58.14 32.82
N CYS A 541 45.58 57.78 33.80
CA CYS A 541 45.04 58.70 34.81
C CYS A 541 44.09 58.00 35.80
N CYS A 542 44.54 57.93 37.06
CA CYS A 542 43.86 58.20 38.33
C CYS A 542 42.37 57.87 38.59
N CYS A 543 42.18 57.22 39.76
CA CYS A 543 41.13 57.38 40.77
C CYS A 543 39.87 56.48 40.77
N TYR A 544 39.84 55.58 41.76
CA TYR A 544 38.78 55.39 42.79
C TYR A 544 37.30 55.47 42.35
N TYR A 545 36.57 54.33 42.31
CA TYR A 545 35.44 54.02 43.22
C TYR A 545 34.78 52.65 42.93
N ARG A 546 34.08 52.19 43.96
CA ARG A 546 33.25 51.00 44.22
C ARG A 546 32.13 50.62 43.22
N TYR A 547 31.78 49.32 43.26
CA TYR A 547 30.48 48.65 43.00
C TYR A 547 29.79 48.79 41.63
N CYS A 548 29.64 47.67 40.88
CA CYS A 548 28.33 47.19 40.42
C CYS A 548 28.38 45.80 39.76
N SER A 549 27.20 45.18 39.76
CA SER A 549 26.84 43.78 39.55
C SER A 549 26.89 43.25 38.10
N CYS A 550 26.77 41.92 38.03
CA CYS A 550 26.22 41.10 36.94
C CYS A 550 26.99 41.02 35.61
N CYS A 551 27.62 39.87 35.39
CA CYS A 551 27.31 39.02 34.25
C CYS A 551 27.58 37.55 34.60
#